data_AF-A0A5K7XDU2-F1
#
_entry.id   AF-A0A5K7XDU2-F1
#
_cell.length_a   1.000
_cell.length_b   1.000
_cell.length_c   1.000
_cell.angle_alpha   90.00
_cell.angle_beta   90.00
_cell.angle_gamma   90.00
#
_symmetry.space_group_name_H-M   'P 1'
#
loop_
_entity.id
_entity.type
_entity.pdbx_description
1 polymer ?
#
loop_
_entity_poly.entity_id
_entity_poly.type
_entity_poly.pdbx_seq_one_letter_code
_entity_poly.pdbx_strand_id
1 'polypeptide(L)'
;MCVDNKGYPWERPATEADAATIGEHFPNIDFAELLAVMSQDMAKPLTTDLVLIGAMLSSCSDDLGMCYVPFTGLEAGSKNMVKLPVMDQVVDWFENSALGTDMWHHASDWCEKRHGGRFHFCMNCGCGFVSLEAHQDSRWKSWQVRFNLSRASVFGATSVVRRDLNSILNTDITDAQLAMWHRIRTCLESLPSYQHVNLDRAA
;
A
#
# COMPACT_ATOMS: atom_id res chain seq x y z
N MET A 1 -6.80 15.29 -3.26
CA MET A 1 -6.43 14.92 -4.64
C MET A 1 -4.93 14.93 -4.68
N CYS A 2 -4.29 13.78 -4.92
CA CYS A 2 -2.83 13.70 -4.96
C CYS A 2 -2.37 14.21 -6.34
N VAL A 3 -1.46 15.18 -6.31
CA VAL A 3 -0.88 15.80 -7.50
C VAL A 3 0.58 15.38 -7.62
N ASP A 4 1.06 15.19 -8.84
CA ASP A 4 2.43 14.77 -9.09
C ASP A 4 3.37 15.97 -8.90
N ASN A 5 4.68 15.73 -9.05
CA ASN A 5 5.70 16.77 -8.98
C ASN A 5 5.56 17.88 -10.04
N LYS A 6 4.61 17.75 -10.98
CA LYS A 6 4.26 18.73 -12.01
C LYS A 6 2.89 19.38 -11.77
N GLY A 7 2.24 19.09 -10.64
CA GLY A 7 0.94 19.63 -10.26
C GLY A 7 -0.26 18.96 -10.93
N TYR A 8 -0.07 17.85 -11.66
CA TYR A 8 -1.17 17.13 -12.30
C TYR A 8 -1.81 16.13 -11.33
N PRO A 9 -3.14 16.08 -11.25
CA PRO A 9 -3.82 15.05 -10.48
C PRO A 9 -3.54 13.69 -11.12
N TRP A 10 -2.79 12.86 -10.41
CA TRP A 10 -2.44 11.51 -10.87
C TRP A 10 -3.29 10.45 -10.15
N GLU A 11 -3.92 10.80 -9.03
CA GLU A 11 -4.85 9.93 -8.31
C GLU A 11 -6.11 10.66 -7.86
N ARG A 12 -7.24 9.94 -7.93
CA ARG A 12 -8.57 10.45 -7.58
C ARG A 12 -9.19 9.70 -6.40
N PRO A 13 -10.16 10.32 -5.70
CA PRO A 13 -11.01 9.59 -4.77
C PRO A 13 -11.68 8.39 -5.46
N ALA A 14 -11.75 7.28 -4.74
CA ALA A 14 -12.44 6.09 -5.17
C ALA A 14 -13.94 6.35 -5.34
N THR A 15 -14.50 5.68 -6.34
CA THR A 15 -15.91 5.71 -6.70
C THR A 15 -16.50 4.30 -6.62
N GLU A 16 -17.83 4.20 -6.62
CA GLU A 16 -18.52 2.90 -6.66
C GLU A 16 -18.17 2.09 -7.91
N ALA A 17 -17.92 2.76 -9.05
CA ALA A 17 -17.47 2.11 -10.27
C ALA A 17 -16.05 1.52 -10.13
N ASP A 18 -15.17 2.19 -9.38
CA ASP A 18 -13.85 1.62 -9.05
C ASP A 18 -14.00 0.42 -8.14
N ALA A 19 -14.84 0.51 -7.10
CA ALA A 19 -15.08 -0.60 -6.18
C ALA A 19 -15.55 -1.86 -6.92
N ALA A 20 -16.43 -1.71 -7.91
CA ALA A 20 -16.85 -2.82 -8.77
C ALA A 20 -15.67 -3.41 -9.57
N THR A 21 -14.89 -2.56 -10.25
CA THR A 21 -13.73 -2.99 -11.06
C THR A 21 -12.66 -3.68 -10.20
N ILE A 22 -12.36 -3.12 -9.03
CA ILE A 22 -11.40 -3.70 -8.07
C ILE A 22 -11.90 -5.06 -7.57
N GLY A 23 -13.21 -5.20 -7.35
CA GLY A 23 -13.85 -6.46 -6.95
C GLY A 23 -13.61 -7.60 -7.94
N GLU A 24 -13.46 -7.31 -9.24
CA GLU A 24 -13.13 -8.33 -10.25
C GLU A 24 -11.73 -8.94 -10.03
N HIS A 25 -10.80 -8.16 -9.46
CA HIS A 25 -9.44 -8.61 -9.14
C HIS A 25 -9.34 -9.30 -7.77
N PHE A 26 -10.26 -8.99 -6.85
CA PHE A 26 -10.28 -9.55 -5.50
C PHE A 26 -11.71 -10.00 -5.09
N PRO A 27 -12.19 -11.13 -5.63
CA PRO A 27 -13.62 -11.50 -5.63
C PRO A 27 -14.21 -11.83 -4.24
N ASN A 28 -13.39 -11.93 -3.20
CA ASN A 28 -13.81 -12.28 -1.84
C ASN A 28 -13.90 -11.07 -0.90
N ILE A 29 -13.84 -9.85 -1.44
CA ILE A 29 -13.78 -8.61 -0.66
C ILE A 29 -14.93 -7.70 -1.11
N ASP A 30 -15.72 -7.23 -0.14
CA ASP A 30 -16.80 -6.29 -0.39
C ASP A 30 -16.26 -4.85 -0.42
N PHE A 31 -15.82 -4.42 -1.62
CA PHE A 31 -15.29 -3.06 -1.80
C PHE A 31 -16.36 -1.97 -1.71
N ALA A 32 -17.63 -2.28 -1.96
CA ALA A 32 -18.71 -1.31 -1.84
C ALA A 32 -18.92 -0.94 -0.36
N GLU A 33 -18.95 -1.95 0.52
CA GLU A 33 -19.01 -1.73 1.95
C GLU A 33 -17.72 -1.09 2.49
N LEU A 34 -16.55 -1.57 2.05
CA LEU A 34 -15.28 -1.00 2.49
C LEU A 34 -15.18 0.50 2.15
N LEU A 35 -15.55 0.89 0.92
CA LEU A 35 -15.62 2.29 0.51
C LEU A 35 -16.55 3.11 1.41
N ALA A 36 -17.74 2.59 1.72
CA ALA A 36 -18.70 3.26 2.59
C ALA A 36 -18.17 3.44 4.01
N VAL A 37 -17.51 2.42 4.57
CA VAL A 37 -16.94 2.46 5.93
C VAL A 37 -15.76 3.42 6.01
N MET A 38 -14.88 3.41 5.02
CA MET A 38 -13.76 4.37 4.96
C MET A 38 -14.25 5.81 4.79
N SER A 39 -15.44 6.02 4.20
CA SER A 39 -15.95 7.36 3.89
C SER A 39 -16.81 8.03 4.97
N GLN A 40 -16.85 7.48 6.19
CA GLN A 40 -17.76 7.92 7.26
C GLN A 40 -17.58 9.40 7.67
N ASP A 41 -16.36 9.94 7.61
CA ASP A 41 -16.05 11.31 8.08
C ASP A 41 -15.94 12.33 6.94
N MET A 42 -16.62 12.10 5.81
CA MET A 42 -16.53 12.90 4.58
C MET A 42 -15.16 12.86 3.88
N ALA A 43 -14.13 12.27 4.51
CA ALA A 43 -12.93 11.81 3.83
C ALA A 43 -13.30 10.70 2.85
N LYS A 44 -12.66 10.65 1.68
CA LYS A 44 -12.84 9.53 0.74
C LYS A 44 -11.51 8.85 0.51
N PRO A 45 -11.46 7.51 0.53
CA PRO A 45 -10.26 6.79 0.15
C PRO A 45 -9.92 7.09 -1.31
N LEU A 46 -8.64 7.05 -1.62
CA LEU A 46 -8.15 7.03 -2.98
C LEU A 46 -8.30 5.61 -3.53
N THR A 47 -8.26 5.47 -4.85
CA THR A 47 -8.43 4.15 -5.46
C THR A 47 -7.29 3.20 -5.07
N THR A 48 -6.07 3.70 -4.87
CA THR A 48 -4.93 2.89 -4.37
C THR A 48 -5.13 2.39 -2.95
N ASP A 49 -5.82 3.14 -2.07
CA ASP A 49 -6.10 2.68 -0.71
C ASP A 49 -6.92 1.37 -0.74
N LEU A 50 -7.97 1.33 -1.58
CA LEU A 50 -8.81 0.14 -1.75
C LEU A 50 -8.03 -1.03 -2.36
N VAL A 51 -7.23 -0.77 -3.40
CA VAL A 51 -6.43 -1.81 -4.06
C VAL A 51 -5.37 -2.38 -3.11
N LEU A 52 -4.75 -1.54 -2.29
CA LEU A 52 -3.77 -1.95 -1.28
C LEU A 52 -4.41 -2.89 -0.26
N ILE A 53 -5.58 -2.52 0.28
CA ILE A 53 -6.36 -3.37 1.19
C ILE A 53 -6.69 -4.70 0.50
N GLY A 54 -7.19 -4.64 -0.73
CA GLY A 54 -7.55 -5.80 -1.54
C GLY A 54 -6.40 -6.80 -1.73
N ALA A 55 -5.23 -6.28 -2.09
CA ALA A 55 -4.03 -7.08 -2.31
C ALA A 55 -3.55 -7.76 -1.02
N MET A 56 -3.59 -7.05 0.11
CA MET A 56 -3.17 -7.59 1.41
C MET A 56 -4.10 -8.69 1.92
N LEU A 57 -5.41 -8.47 1.84
CA LEU A 57 -6.42 -9.45 2.24
C LEU A 57 -6.43 -10.69 1.32
N SER A 58 -6.00 -10.53 0.06
CA SER A 58 -5.93 -11.63 -0.93
C SER A 58 -4.56 -12.31 -0.99
N SER A 59 -3.67 -12.01 -0.04
CA SER A 59 -2.32 -12.55 0.02
C SER A 59 -2.13 -13.46 1.24
N CYS A 60 -1.21 -14.40 1.14
CA CYS A 60 -0.90 -15.30 2.23
C CYS A 60 -0.01 -14.60 3.26
N SER A 61 -0.39 -14.72 4.53
CA SER A 61 0.48 -14.32 5.65
C SER A 61 1.75 -15.18 5.69
N ASP A 62 2.82 -14.58 6.22
CA ASP A 62 4.04 -15.30 6.59
C ASP A 62 3.82 -16.22 7.80
N ASP A 63 4.90 -16.88 8.23
CA ASP A 63 4.94 -17.77 9.39
C ASP A 63 4.56 -17.11 10.73
N LEU A 64 4.64 -15.78 10.80
CA LEU A 64 4.25 -14.97 11.94
C LEU A 64 2.85 -14.37 11.80
N GLY A 65 2.08 -14.82 10.79
CA GLY A 65 0.70 -14.37 10.58
C GLY A 65 0.60 -12.97 9.98
N MET A 66 1.68 -12.46 9.39
CA MET A 66 1.78 -11.12 8.81
C MET A 66 1.82 -11.16 7.29
N CYS A 67 0.96 -10.40 6.64
CA CYS A 67 1.13 -9.97 5.26
C CYS A 67 1.75 -8.58 5.29
N TYR A 68 2.86 -8.36 4.57
CA TYR A 68 3.56 -7.06 4.57
C TYR A 68 3.97 -6.67 3.16
N VAL A 69 3.59 -5.47 2.76
CA VAL A 69 4.00 -4.86 1.50
C VAL A 69 4.89 -3.64 1.78
N PRO A 70 6.18 -3.70 1.42
CA PRO A 70 7.07 -2.54 1.53
C PRO A 70 6.79 -1.55 0.40
N PHE A 71 6.72 -0.25 0.68
CA PHE A 71 6.67 0.81 -0.34
C PHE A 71 8.06 1.16 -0.90
N THR A 72 9.14 0.64 -0.29
CA THR A 72 10.52 0.81 -0.76
C THR A 72 11.38 -0.40 -0.39
N GLY A 73 12.40 -0.67 -1.21
CA GLY A 73 13.41 -1.71 -0.93
C GLY A 73 14.76 -1.10 -0.57
N LEU A 74 15.59 -1.87 0.13
CA LEU A 74 16.97 -1.53 0.45
C LEU A 74 17.90 -2.42 -0.35
N GLU A 75 18.92 -1.81 -0.97
CA GLU A 75 19.97 -2.58 -1.64
C GLU A 75 20.83 -3.33 -0.61
N ALA A 76 20.97 -4.65 -0.77
CA ALA A 76 21.74 -5.53 0.09
C ALA A 76 23.21 -5.07 0.18
N GLY A 77 23.71 -4.93 1.41
CA GLY A 77 25.08 -4.45 1.67
C GLY A 77 25.29 -2.95 1.42
N SER A 78 24.23 -2.22 1.07
CA SER A 78 24.25 -0.79 0.75
C SER A 78 23.32 -0.02 1.69
N LYS A 79 23.59 1.28 1.86
CA LYS A 79 22.72 2.20 2.62
C LYS A 79 21.74 2.95 1.72
N ASN A 80 21.62 2.52 0.46
CA ASN A 80 20.76 3.17 -0.51
C ASN A 80 19.35 2.59 -0.47
N MET A 81 18.37 3.47 -0.36
CA MET A 81 16.97 3.13 -0.60
C MET A 81 16.68 3.15 -2.10
N VAL A 82 16.00 2.12 -2.58
CA VAL A 82 15.56 1.98 -3.96
C VAL A 82 14.04 1.99 -4.00
N LYS A 83 13.48 3.01 -4.65
CA LYS A 83 12.09 3.00 -5.12
C LYS A 83 12.09 2.15 -6.40
N LEU A 84 11.35 1.05 -6.45
CA LEU A 84 11.31 0.24 -7.68
C LEU A 84 10.59 1.04 -8.79
N PRO A 85 10.97 0.91 -10.08
CA PRO A 85 10.32 1.62 -11.19
C PRO A 85 8.80 1.37 -11.28
N VAL A 86 8.36 0.22 -10.76
CA VAL A 86 6.95 -0.18 -10.69
C VAL A 86 6.16 0.67 -9.66
N MET A 87 6.84 1.40 -8.79
CA MET A 87 6.30 2.11 -7.62
C MET A 87 6.39 3.64 -7.73
N ASP A 88 6.89 4.18 -8.85
CA ASP A 88 7.26 5.60 -8.98
C ASP A 88 6.11 6.57 -8.64
N GLN A 89 4.87 6.22 -8.97
CA GLN A 89 3.70 7.06 -8.65
C GLN A 89 3.16 6.82 -7.23
N VAL A 90 3.37 5.63 -6.67
CA VAL A 90 2.94 5.26 -5.31
C VAL A 90 3.86 5.87 -4.24
N VAL A 91 5.08 6.30 -4.59
CA VAL A 91 5.89 7.03 -3.59
C VAL A 91 5.50 8.51 -3.51
N ASP A 92 5.13 9.13 -4.63
CA ASP A 92 4.52 10.46 -4.62
C ASP A 92 3.14 10.43 -3.89
N TRP A 93 2.42 9.30 -3.93
CA TRP A 93 1.27 9.03 -3.05
C TRP A 93 1.64 9.05 -1.58
N PHE A 94 2.64 8.28 -1.16
CA PHE A 94 3.03 8.17 0.25
C PHE A 94 3.34 9.54 0.88
N GLU A 95 4.01 10.41 0.14
CA GLU A 95 4.37 11.75 0.59
C GLU A 95 3.12 12.67 0.75
N ASN A 96 2.00 12.32 0.09
CA ASN A 96 0.76 13.08 0.07
C ASN A 96 -0.43 12.40 0.80
N SER A 97 -0.38 11.08 1.01
CA SER A 97 -1.40 10.30 1.69
C SER A 97 -1.09 10.32 3.18
N ALA A 98 -1.96 10.93 3.97
CA ALA A 98 -1.87 10.91 5.42
C ALA A 98 -2.15 9.48 5.93
N LEU A 99 -1.11 8.65 5.95
CA LEU A 99 -1.13 7.30 6.51
C LEU A 99 -1.19 7.43 8.04
N GLY A 100 -2.33 7.03 8.61
CA GLY A 100 -2.64 7.22 10.04
C GLY A 100 -3.93 8.00 10.32
N THR A 101 -4.72 8.32 9.31
CA THR A 101 -6.03 9.00 9.47
C THR A 101 -7.15 8.06 9.93
N ASP A 102 -8.25 8.63 10.42
CA ASP A 102 -9.46 7.91 10.89
C ASP A 102 -10.03 6.98 9.82
N MET A 103 -9.97 7.40 8.55
CA MET A 103 -10.34 6.58 7.38
C MET A 103 -9.68 5.20 7.38
N TRP A 104 -8.38 5.13 7.66
CA TRP A 104 -7.63 3.87 7.72
C TRP A 104 -7.91 3.09 9.02
N HIS A 105 -8.30 3.77 10.10
CA HIS A 105 -8.76 3.11 11.32
C HIS A 105 -10.10 2.41 11.08
N HIS A 106 -11.03 3.05 10.37
CA HIS A 106 -12.30 2.45 9.97
C HIS A 106 -12.11 1.22 9.08
N ALA A 107 -11.19 1.29 8.10
CA ALA A 107 -10.82 0.11 7.30
C ALA A 107 -10.26 -1.02 8.16
N SER A 108 -9.38 -0.69 9.12
CA SER A 108 -8.76 -1.67 10.02
C SER A 108 -9.81 -2.35 10.91
N ASP A 109 -10.74 -1.59 11.49
CA ASP A 109 -11.83 -2.12 12.32
C ASP A 109 -12.83 -2.95 11.51
N TRP A 110 -13.09 -2.57 10.26
CA TRP A 110 -13.89 -3.38 9.35
C TRP A 110 -13.21 -4.72 9.03
N CYS A 111 -11.92 -4.69 8.72
CA CYS A 111 -11.14 -5.90 8.45
C CYS A 111 -11.03 -6.81 9.67
N GLU A 112 -10.96 -6.23 10.88
CA GLU A 112 -10.97 -7.00 12.11
C GLU A 112 -12.24 -7.85 12.20
N LYS A 113 -13.39 -7.23 11.97
CA LYS A 113 -14.70 -7.87 12.07
C LYS A 113 -14.96 -8.88 10.95
N ARG A 114 -14.49 -8.62 9.72
CA ARG A 114 -14.81 -9.43 8.52
C ARG A 114 -13.75 -10.46 8.18
N HIS A 115 -12.48 -10.15 8.43
CA HIS A 115 -11.33 -10.92 7.96
C HIS A 115 -10.41 -11.38 9.09
N GLY A 116 -10.72 -11.04 10.35
CA GLY A 116 -10.00 -11.55 11.51
C GLY A 116 -8.56 -11.01 11.62
N GLY A 117 -8.32 -9.79 11.15
CA GLY A 117 -7.00 -9.15 11.25
C GLY A 117 -7.06 -7.63 11.14
N ARG A 118 -5.95 -6.97 11.46
CA ARG A 118 -5.85 -5.50 11.50
C ARG A 118 -4.77 -4.98 10.56
N PHE A 119 -5.00 -3.78 10.03
CA PHE A 119 -3.97 -3.03 9.32
C PHE A 119 -3.07 -2.26 10.28
N HIS A 120 -1.76 -2.32 10.02
CA HIS A 120 -0.72 -1.56 10.70
C HIS A 120 0.18 -0.87 9.69
N PHE A 121 0.31 0.45 9.82
CA PHE A 121 1.31 1.22 9.10
C PHE A 121 2.64 1.12 9.83
N CYS A 122 3.63 0.54 9.17
CA CYS A 122 4.96 0.34 9.75
C CYS A 122 5.85 1.54 9.38
N MET A 123 6.67 2.01 10.34
CA MET A 123 7.48 3.24 10.24
C MET A 123 8.48 3.31 9.06
N ASN A 124 8.63 2.25 8.27
CA ASN A 124 9.52 2.18 7.11
C ASN A 124 8.77 2.24 5.78
N CYS A 125 7.72 3.07 5.71
CA CYS A 125 6.89 3.24 4.50
C CYS A 125 6.41 1.87 3.99
N GLY A 126 5.57 1.17 4.77
CA GLY A 126 4.92 -0.04 4.30
C GLY A 126 3.62 -0.29 5.04
N CYS A 127 2.77 -1.11 4.44
CA CYS A 127 1.50 -1.53 5.02
C CYS A 127 1.57 -2.99 5.42
N GLY A 128 1.00 -3.29 6.58
CA GLY A 128 0.95 -4.61 7.16
C GLY A 128 -0.47 -5.02 7.48
N PHE A 129 -0.83 -6.27 7.22
CA PHE A 129 -2.07 -6.90 7.68
C PHE A 129 -1.69 -8.07 8.58
N VAL A 130 -2.07 -7.99 9.84
CA VAL A 130 -1.75 -8.99 10.85
C VAL A 130 -3.04 -9.67 11.31
N SER A 131 -3.05 -11.00 11.34
CA SER A 131 -4.17 -11.73 11.93
C SER A 131 -4.34 -11.37 13.41
N LEU A 132 -5.58 -11.37 13.91
CA LEU A 132 -5.88 -11.12 15.32
C LEU A 132 -5.15 -12.09 16.25
N GLU A 133 -5.07 -13.37 15.85
CA GLU A 133 -4.37 -14.40 16.60
C GLU A 133 -2.89 -14.04 16.79
N ALA A 134 -2.20 -13.68 15.70
CA ALA A 134 -0.80 -13.26 15.74
C ALA A 134 -0.60 -11.92 16.46
N HIS A 135 -1.59 -11.01 16.41
CA HIS A 135 -1.54 -9.74 17.11
C HIS A 135 -1.69 -9.90 18.64
N GLN A 136 -2.50 -10.86 19.07
CA GLN A 136 -2.78 -11.13 20.48
C GLN A 136 -1.70 -11.99 21.15
N ASP A 137 -0.92 -12.74 20.37
CA ASP A 137 0.20 -13.53 20.87
C ASP A 137 1.57 -12.86 20.64
N SER A 138 2.65 -13.62 20.83
CA SER A 138 4.02 -13.12 20.70
C SER A 138 4.55 -13.06 19.26
N ARG A 139 3.79 -13.51 18.25
CA ARG A 139 4.21 -13.51 16.84
C ARG A 139 4.30 -12.10 16.29
N TRP A 140 3.33 -11.22 16.57
CA TRP A 140 3.42 -9.82 16.13
C TRP A 140 4.65 -9.12 16.69
N LYS A 141 4.90 -9.26 18.00
CA LYS A 141 6.10 -8.70 18.63
C LYS A 141 7.38 -9.30 18.05
N SER A 142 7.40 -10.60 17.79
CA SER A 142 8.51 -11.30 17.13
C SER A 142 8.75 -10.77 15.72
N TRP A 143 7.68 -10.51 14.96
CA TRP A 143 7.75 -9.94 13.63
C TRP A 143 8.35 -8.53 13.66
N GLN A 144 7.88 -7.67 14.57
CA GLN A 144 8.41 -6.31 14.75
C GLN A 144 9.90 -6.34 15.11
N VAL A 145 10.32 -7.24 16.01
CA VAL A 145 11.73 -7.40 16.36
C VAL A 145 12.54 -7.88 15.16
N ARG A 146 12.09 -8.90 14.43
CA ARG A 146 12.75 -9.43 13.23
C ARG A 146 12.92 -8.33 12.17
N PHE A 147 11.85 -7.56 11.92
CA PHE A 147 11.83 -6.46 10.97
C PHE A 147 12.74 -5.30 11.37
N ASN A 148 12.72 -4.90 12.65
CA ASN A 148 13.59 -3.84 13.13
C ASN A 148 15.06 -4.25 13.16
N LEU A 149 15.37 -5.50 13.51
CA LEU A 149 16.73 -6.02 13.51
C LEU A 149 17.30 -6.11 12.10
N SER A 150 16.53 -6.57 11.11
CA SER A 150 16.99 -6.64 9.72
C SER A 150 17.30 -5.26 9.14
N ARG A 151 16.72 -4.19 9.69
CA ARG A 151 16.88 -2.81 9.24
C ARG A 151 17.52 -1.87 10.28
N ALA A 152 18.11 -2.42 11.35
CA ALA A 152 18.63 -1.62 12.47
C ALA A 152 19.73 -0.63 12.04
N SER A 153 20.52 -0.98 11.02
CA SER A 153 21.60 -0.17 10.45
C SER A 153 21.15 0.90 9.45
N VAL A 154 19.84 0.98 9.16
CA VAL A 154 19.25 1.82 8.12
C VAL A 154 18.74 3.15 8.70
N PHE A 155 18.29 3.13 9.96
CA PHE A 155 17.71 4.29 10.62
C PHE A 155 18.74 5.44 10.74
N GLY A 156 18.50 6.54 10.03
CA GLY A 156 19.32 7.76 10.06
C GLY A 156 20.29 7.95 8.88
N ALA A 157 20.31 7.05 7.89
CA ALA A 157 21.12 7.19 6.68
C ALA A 157 20.23 7.42 5.45
N THR A 158 20.33 8.59 4.81
CA THR A 158 19.55 8.90 3.60
C THR A 158 20.45 9.38 2.47
N SER A 159 20.81 8.47 1.57
CA SER A 159 21.13 8.80 0.17
C SER A 159 20.18 8.02 -0.73
N VAL A 160 19.28 8.73 -1.40
CA VAL A 160 18.35 8.13 -2.36
C VAL A 160 19.06 8.10 -3.72
N VAL A 161 19.28 6.91 -4.26
CA VAL A 161 19.78 6.74 -5.63
C VAL A 161 18.73 5.99 -6.42
N ARG A 162 18.04 6.69 -7.31
CA ARG A 162 17.10 6.09 -8.28
C ARG A 162 17.91 5.26 -9.27
N ARG A 163 17.57 3.97 -9.42
CA ARG A 163 18.18 3.12 -10.44
C ARG A 163 17.17 2.75 -11.52
N ASP A 164 17.70 2.65 -12.72
CA ASP A 164 17.02 2.28 -13.97
C ASP A 164 17.04 0.76 -14.18
N LEU A 165 16.87 -0.03 -13.11
CA LEU A 165 16.95 -1.50 -13.16
C LEU A 165 15.66 -2.12 -12.65
N ASN A 166 14.94 -2.82 -13.52
CA ASN A 166 13.77 -3.64 -13.22
C ASN A 166 14.19 -4.96 -12.54
N SER A 167 14.89 -4.90 -11.41
CA SER A 167 15.35 -6.09 -10.69
C SER A 167 15.32 -5.89 -9.18
N ILE A 168 14.80 -6.90 -8.47
CA ILE A 168 14.86 -7.00 -7.01
C ILE A 168 16.12 -7.72 -6.53
N LEU A 169 17.00 -8.16 -7.44
CA LEU A 169 18.26 -8.81 -7.07
C LEU A 169 19.07 -7.86 -6.19
N ASN A 170 19.60 -8.41 -5.10
CA ASN A 170 20.30 -7.64 -4.08
C ASN A 170 19.42 -6.56 -3.46
N THR A 171 18.10 -6.79 -3.33
CA THR A 171 17.25 -5.97 -2.47
C THR A 171 16.70 -6.81 -1.32
N ASP A 172 16.19 -6.15 -0.28
CA ASP A 172 15.48 -6.81 0.82
C ASP A 172 14.00 -7.10 0.52
N ILE A 173 13.55 -6.86 -0.73
CA ILE A 173 12.21 -7.21 -1.20
C ILE A 173 12.17 -8.67 -1.62
N THR A 174 11.16 -9.39 -1.12
CA THR A 174 10.94 -10.80 -1.48
C THR A 174 10.10 -10.95 -2.76
N ASP A 175 10.18 -12.11 -3.41
CA ASP A 175 9.33 -12.43 -4.57
C ASP A 175 7.83 -12.29 -4.26
N ALA A 176 7.41 -12.69 -3.05
CA ALA A 176 6.02 -12.56 -2.61
C ALA A 176 5.59 -11.08 -2.51
N GLN A 177 6.46 -10.22 -2.00
CA GLN A 177 6.22 -8.77 -1.93
C GLN A 177 6.16 -8.15 -3.33
N LEU A 178 7.03 -8.56 -4.24
CA LEU A 178 6.98 -8.12 -5.63
C LEU A 178 5.70 -8.61 -6.34
N ALA A 179 5.26 -9.84 -6.08
CA ALA A 179 4.03 -10.38 -6.64
C ALA A 179 2.78 -9.61 -6.15
N MET A 180 2.74 -9.23 -4.87
CA MET A 180 1.70 -8.34 -4.34
C MET A 180 1.68 -7.00 -5.09
N TRP A 181 2.86 -6.41 -5.33
CA TRP A 181 2.97 -5.17 -6.11
C TRP A 181 2.46 -5.31 -7.53
N HIS A 182 2.83 -6.38 -8.22
CA HIS A 182 2.33 -6.63 -9.56
C HIS A 182 0.81 -6.73 -9.57
N ARG A 183 0.20 -7.38 -8.58
CA ARG A 183 -1.25 -7.47 -8.48
C ARG A 183 -1.91 -6.11 -8.23
N ILE A 184 -1.36 -5.30 -7.33
CA ILE A 184 -1.82 -3.91 -7.09
C ILE A 184 -1.78 -3.14 -8.41
N ARG A 185 -0.65 -3.20 -9.12
CA ARG A 185 -0.48 -2.48 -10.37
C ARG A 185 -1.44 -2.94 -11.46
N THR A 186 -1.58 -4.25 -11.68
CA THR A 186 -2.51 -4.78 -12.68
C THR A 186 -3.94 -4.33 -12.42
N CYS A 187 -4.34 -4.26 -11.15
CA CYS A 187 -5.65 -3.72 -10.77
C CYS A 187 -5.73 -2.20 -11.03
N LEU A 188 -4.69 -1.44 -10.69
CA LEU A 188 -4.68 0.01 -10.97
C LEU A 188 -4.69 0.34 -12.47
N GLU A 189 -4.03 -0.48 -13.29
CA GLU A 189 -3.99 -0.34 -14.75
C GLU A 189 -5.32 -0.73 -15.44
N SER A 190 -6.18 -1.52 -14.79
CA SER A 190 -7.50 -1.87 -15.32
C SER A 190 -8.56 -0.80 -15.05
N LEU A 191 -8.29 0.11 -14.12
CA LEU A 191 -9.19 1.22 -13.81
C LEU A 191 -9.24 2.22 -14.98
N PRO A 192 -10.38 2.90 -15.18
CA PRO A 192 -10.45 3.99 -16.14
C PRO A 192 -9.39 5.03 -15.82
N SER A 193 -8.49 5.26 -16.77
CA SER A 193 -7.49 6.31 -16.67
C SER A 193 -8.21 7.63 -16.39
N TYR A 194 -7.68 8.39 -15.44
CA TYR A 194 -8.14 9.77 -15.26
C TYR A 194 -7.86 10.48 -16.57
N GLN A 195 -8.89 10.69 -17.40
CA GLN A 195 -8.75 11.52 -18.57
C GLN A 195 -8.30 12.87 -18.05
N HIS A 196 -7.11 13.30 -18.44
CA HIS A 196 -6.65 14.66 -18.23
C HIS A 196 -7.77 15.57 -18.72
N VAL A 197 -8.58 16.10 -17.80
CA VAL A 197 -9.43 17.22 -18.11
C VAL A 197 -8.45 18.33 -18.37
N ASN A 198 -8.16 18.58 -19.66
CA ASN A 198 -7.40 19.74 -20.09
C ASN A 198 -8.10 20.95 -19.49
N LEU A 199 -7.57 21.49 -18.40
CA LEU A 199 -8.04 22.73 -17.79
C LEU A 199 -7.77 23.94 -18.69
N ASP A 200 -7.13 23.74 -19.86
CA ASP A 200 -6.83 24.76 -20.87
C ASP A 200 -8.02 25.12 -21.80
N ARG A 201 -9.26 24.81 -21.43
CA ARG A 201 -10.45 25.23 -22.22
C ARG A 201 -11.56 25.89 -21.41
N ALA A 202 -11.17 26.75 -20.48
CA ALA A 202 -12.07 27.78 -19.95
C ALA A 202 -11.31 29.10 -19.74
N ALA A 203 -10.89 29.71 -20.85
CA ALA A 203 -10.57 31.13 -20.95
C ALA A 203 -11.53 31.77 -21.95
#